data_AF-A0A1G9THW1-F1
#
_entry.id   AF-A0A1G9THW1-F1
#
_cell.length_a   1.000
_cell.length_b   1.000
_cell.length_c   1.000
_cell.angle_alpha   90.00
_cell.angle_beta   90.00
_cell.angle_gamma   90.00
#
_symmetry.space_group_name_H-M   'P 1'
#
loop_
_entity.id
_entity.type
_entity.pdbx_description
1 polymer ?
#
loop_
_entity_poly.entity_id
_entity_poly.type
_entity_poly.pdbx_seq_one_letter_code
_entity_poly.pdbx_strand_id
1 'polypeptide(L)'
;MNRILTPLTAAYCLASLAMLDCAITSQQNGSTLYCAIFAACAVLFGLAVGHHAYHRDELRFTRAQLERNARPPTPATDAVVAVALAAACCERWWTSAGAEHEPATCTRKDQTT
;
A
#
# COMPACT_ATOMS: atom_id res chain seq x y z
N MET A 1 8.24 11.08 10.02
CA MET A 1 7.64 10.75 11.34
C MET A 1 7.49 9.24 11.61
N ASN A 2 8.16 8.32 10.88
CA ASN A 2 7.97 6.86 11.07
C ASN A 2 9.03 6.19 11.95
N ARG A 3 10.11 6.89 12.32
CA ARG A 3 11.27 6.29 13.02
C ARG A 3 10.97 5.89 14.47
N ILE A 4 9.96 6.49 15.10
CA ILE A 4 9.61 6.24 16.52
C ILE A 4 8.50 5.16 16.66
N LEU A 5 7.69 4.94 15.61
CA LEU A 5 6.61 3.94 15.68
C LEU A 5 7.14 2.50 15.76
N THR A 6 8.24 2.22 15.07
CA THR A 6 8.87 0.88 15.07
C THR A 6 9.42 0.48 16.45
N PRO A 7 10.25 1.30 17.14
CA PRO A 7 10.75 0.95 18.47
C PRO A 7 9.63 0.88 19.52
N LEU A 8 8.59 1.72 19.42
CA LEU A 8 7.45 1.68 20.32
C LEU A 8 6.67 0.35 20.18
N THR A 9 6.40 -0.06 18.94
CA THR A 9 5.72 -1.34 18.66
C THR A 9 6.55 -2.51 19.15
N ALA A 10 7.88 -2.48 18.91
CA ALA A 10 8.79 -3.49 19.41
C ALA A 10 8.78 -3.54 20.96
N ALA A 11 8.78 -2.39 21.63
CA ALA A 11 8.70 -2.32 23.09
C ALA A 11 7.38 -2.91 23.62
N TYR A 12 6.25 -2.65 22.98
CA TYR A 12 4.97 -3.27 23.37
C TYR A 12 4.96 -4.78 23.15
N CYS A 13 5.53 -5.28 22.04
CA CYS A 13 5.67 -6.72 21.82
C CYS A 13 6.55 -7.38 22.88
N LEU A 14 7.70 -6.77 23.21
CA LEU A 14 8.59 -7.26 24.25
C LEU A 14 7.91 -7.24 25.63
N ALA A 15 7.20 -6.17 25.97
CA ALA A 15 6.44 -6.07 27.21
C ALA A 15 5.35 -7.14 27.30
N SER A 16 4.61 -7.37 26.21
CA SER A 16 3.62 -8.45 26.10
C SER A 16 4.23 -9.81 26.39
N LEU A 17 5.36 -10.13 25.75
CA LEU A 17 6.05 -11.41 25.94
C LEU A 17 6.56 -11.57 27.37
N ALA A 18 7.15 -10.52 27.95
CA ALA A 18 7.62 -10.52 29.33
C ALA A 18 6.47 -10.74 30.33
N MET A 19 5.32 -10.10 30.13
CA MET A 19 4.15 -10.31 30.97
C MET A 19 3.60 -11.74 30.85
N LEU A 20 3.65 -12.32 29.65
CA LEU A 20 3.21 -13.70 29.44
C LEU A 20 4.13 -14.72 30.12
N ASP A 21 5.45 -14.47 30.11
CA ASP A 21 6.42 -15.25 30.88
C ASP A 21 6.15 -15.14 32.40
N CYS A 22 5.93 -13.93 32.91
CA CYS A 22 5.54 -13.72 34.31
C CYS A 22 4.22 -14.41 34.67
N ALA A 23 3.24 -14.44 33.77
CA ALA A 23 1.99 -15.16 33.98
C ALA A 23 2.24 -16.68 34.13
N ILE A 24 3.11 -17.26 33.29
CA ILE A 24 3.48 -18.68 33.37
C ILE A 24 4.20 -18.97 34.69
N THR A 25 5.17 -18.14 35.09
CA THR A 25 5.87 -18.31 36.38
C THR A 25 4.89 -18.17 37.56
N SER A 26 3.94 -17.24 37.50
CA SER A 26 2.92 -17.08 38.54
C SER A 26 2.01 -18.30 38.66
N GLN A 27 1.66 -18.91 37.53
CA GLN A 27 0.85 -20.13 37.51
C GLN A 27 1.61 -21.31 38.14
N GLN A 28 2.91 -21.44 37.86
CA GLN A 28 3.76 -22.47 38.47
C GLN A 28 3.88 -22.30 39.99
N ASN A 29 3.85 -21.06 40.48
CA ASN A 29 3.86 -20.74 41.91
C ASN A 29 2.47 -20.83 42.58
N GLY A 30 1.45 -21.29 41.86
CA GLY A 30 0.10 -21.49 42.40
C GLY A 30 -0.70 -20.20 42.64
N SER A 31 -0.21 -19.04 42.17
CA SER A 31 -0.92 -17.78 42.34
C SER A 31 -1.75 -17.42 41.10
N THR A 32 -3.04 -17.75 41.17
CA THR A 32 -3.99 -17.56 40.06
C THR A 32 -4.36 -16.09 39.83
N LEU A 33 -4.37 -15.27 40.89
CA LEU A 33 -4.68 -13.84 40.79
C LEU A 33 -3.63 -13.09 39.97
N TYR A 34 -2.34 -13.28 40.29
CA TYR A 34 -1.26 -12.63 39.55
C TYR A 34 -1.16 -13.14 38.10
N CYS A 35 -1.42 -14.43 37.87
CA CYS A 35 -1.52 -14.99 36.52
C CYS A 35 -2.59 -14.27 35.69
N ALA A 36 -3.79 -14.07 36.25
CA ALA A 36 -4.88 -13.36 35.57
C ALA A 36 -4.52 -11.90 35.27
N ILE A 37 -3.87 -11.19 36.21
CA ILE A 37 -3.43 -9.81 36.02
C ILE A 37 -2.38 -9.72 34.91
N PHE A 38 -1.35 -10.56 34.92
CA PHE A 38 -0.31 -10.54 33.90
C PHE A 38 -0.84 -10.92 32.52
N ALA A 39 -1.75 -11.89 32.44
CA ALA A 39 -2.43 -12.25 31.21
C ALA A 39 -3.26 -11.06 30.67
N ALA A 40 -4.01 -10.37 31.54
CA ALA A 40 -4.76 -9.17 31.15
C ALA A 40 -3.84 -8.07 30.63
N CYS A 41 -2.70 -7.82 31.29
CA CYS A 41 -1.69 -6.87 30.83
C CYS A 41 -1.11 -7.24 29.46
N ALA A 42 -0.81 -8.52 29.22
CA ALA A 42 -0.33 -8.98 27.92
C ALA A 42 -1.36 -8.73 26.81
N VAL A 43 -2.64 -9.00 27.06
CA VAL A 43 -3.73 -8.70 26.11
C VAL A 43 -3.83 -7.20 25.82
N LEU A 44 -3.72 -6.34 26.84
CA LEU A 44 -3.75 -4.88 26.66
C LEU A 44 -2.61 -4.39 25.76
N PHE A 45 -1.39 -4.91 25.92
CA PHE A 45 -0.27 -4.60 25.03
C PHE A 45 -0.52 -5.10 23.60
N GLY A 46 -1.10 -6.29 23.43
CA GLY A 46 -1.52 -6.80 22.12
C GLY A 46 -2.56 -5.89 21.44
N LEU A 47 -3.56 -5.42 22.18
CA LEU A 47 -4.56 -4.46 21.68
C LEU A 47 -3.93 -3.13 21.29
N ALA A 48 -2.96 -2.63 22.07
CA ALA A 48 -2.24 -1.41 21.75
C ALA A 48 -1.49 -1.51 20.41
N VAL A 49 -0.86 -2.66 20.13
CA VAL A 49 -0.21 -2.94 18.83
C VAL A 49 -1.23 -2.95 17.70
N GLY A 50 -2.36 -3.63 17.88
CA GLY A 50 -3.45 -3.68 16.89
C GLY A 50 -4.03 -2.29 16.58
N HIS A 51 -4.30 -1.51 17.63
CA HIS A 51 -4.78 -0.13 17.51
C HIS A 51 -3.78 0.76 16.75
N HIS A 52 -2.49 0.60 17.03
CA HIS A 52 -1.45 1.35 16.34
C HIS A 52 -1.31 0.96 14.86
N ALA A 53 -1.46 -0.33 14.54
CA ALA A 53 -1.50 -0.80 13.16
C ALA A 53 -2.70 -0.23 12.40
N TYR A 54 -3.90 -0.29 12.99
CA TYR A 54 -5.12 0.24 12.41
C TYR A 54 -4.99 1.73 12.05
N HIS A 55 -4.55 2.58 13.00
CA HIS A 55 -4.35 4.01 12.73
C HIS A 55 -3.31 4.29 11.65
N ARG A 56 -2.25 3.49 11.57
CA ARG A 56 -1.26 3.65 10.48
C ARG A 56 -1.89 3.38 9.13
N ASP A 57 -2.74 2.38 9.02
CA ASP A 57 -3.40 2.03 7.76
C ASP A 57 -4.48 3.04 7.39
N GLU A 58 -5.23 3.56 8.37
CA GLU A 58 -6.18 4.65 8.16
C GLU A 58 -5.50 5.94 7.66
N LEU A 59 -4.35 6.30 8.25
CA LEU A 59 -3.53 7.44 7.80
C LEU A 59 -2.96 7.23 6.40
N ARG A 60 -2.51 6.01 6.07
CA ARG A 60 -2.03 5.66 4.73
C ARG A 60 -3.14 5.76 3.71
N PHE A 61 -4.31 5.23 4.03
CA PHE A 61 -5.48 5.27 3.17
C PHE A 61 -5.90 6.72 2.89
N THR A 62 -5.99 7.54 3.93
CA THR A 62 -6.33 8.96 3.82
C THR A 62 -5.31 9.72 2.97
N ARG A 63 -4.01 9.49 3.17
CA ARG A 63 -2.96 10.08 2.32
C ARG A 63 -3.09 9.66 0.86
N ALA A 64 -3.30 8.38 0.59
CA ALA A 64 -3.46 7.87 -0.77
C ALA A 64 -4.72 8.44 -1.45
N GLN A 65 -5.79 8.74 -0.70
CA GLN A 65 -6.95 9.45 -1.23
C GLN A 65 -6.62 10.92 -1.54
N LEU A 66 -5.97 11.62 -0.62
CA LEU A 66 -5.55 13.00 -0.82
C LEU A 66 -4.61 13.14 -2.01
N GLU A 67 -3.63 12.25 -2.16
CA GLU A 67 -2.71 12.22 -3.31
C GLU A 67 -3.47 12.00 -4.63
N ARG A 68 -4.47 11.10 -4.65
CA ARG A 68 -5.32 10.89 -5.82
C ARG A 68 -6.15 12.12 -6.17
N ASN A 69 -6.74 12.77 -5.18
CA ASN A 69 -7.59 13.96 -5.38
C ASN A 69 -6.76 15.21 -5.73
N ALA A 70 -5.53 15.29 -5.24
CA ALA A 70 -4.59 16.37 -5.54
C ALA A 70 -3.91 16.19 -6.90
N ARG A 71 -3.99 14.99 -7.51
CA ARG A 71 -3.44 14.77 -8.84
C ARG A 71 -4.25 15.59 -9.83
N PRO A 72 -3.62 16.50 -10.61
CA PRO A 72 -4.32 17.20 -11.66
C PRO A 72 -4.93 16.16 -12.62
N PRO A 73 -6.13 16.43 -13.18
CA PRO A 73 -6.67 15.57 -14.23
C PRO A 73 -5.59 15.42 -15.30
N THR A 74 -5.25 14.18 -15.65
CA THR A 74 -4.32 13.91 -16.75
C THR A 74 -4.86 14.68 -17.96
N PRO A 75 -4.08 15.61 -18.52
CA PRO A 75 -4.61 16.42 -19.59
C PRO A 75 -4.98 15.51 -20.76
N ALA A 76 -5.98 15.92 -21.56
CA ALA A 76 -6.33 15.29 -22.83
C ALA A 76 -5.13 15.14 -23.80
N THR A 77 -3.96 15.66 -23.43
CA THR A 77 -2.66 15.37 -24.05
C THR A 77 -2.40 13.89 -24.20
N ASP A 78 -2.82 12.98 -23.32
CA ASP A 78 -2.59 11.54 -23.57
C ASP A 78 -3.40 11.04 -24.76
N ALA A 79 -4.63 11.53 -24.93
CA ALA A 79 -5.44 11.23 -26.12
C ALA A 79 -4.86 11.90 -27.37
N VAL A 80 -4.42 13.17 -27.28
CA VAL A 80 -3.78 13.88 -28.40
C VAL A 80 -2.43 13.26 -28.77
N VAL A 81 -1.65 12.80 -27.80
CA VAL A 81 -0.38 12.09 -27.98
C VAL A 81 -0.63 10.71 -28.56
N ALA A 82 -1.65 9.97 -28.11
CA ALA A 82 -2.04 8.70 -28.72
C ALA A 82 -2.46 8.88 -30.19
N VAL A 83 -3.27 9.91 -30.50
CA VAL A 83 -3.65 10.27 -31.88
C VAL A 83 -2.42 10.67 -32.70
N ALA A 84 -1.54 11.50 -32.15
CA ALA A 84 -0.32 11.93 -32.83
C ALA A 84 0.66 10.76 -33.07
N LEU A 85 0.75 9.81 -32.14
CA LEU A 85 1.60 8.62 -32.26
C LEU A 85 1.03 7.62 -33.28
N ALA A 86 -0.29 7.45 -33.32
CA ALA A 86 -0.98 6.66 -34.35
C ALA A 86 -0.77 7.26 -35.74
N ALA A 87 -0.88 8.58 -35.88
CA ALA A 87 -0.57 9.30 -37.12
C ALA A 87 0.91 9.15 -37.51
N ALA A 88 1.84 9.29 -36.56
CA ALA A 88 3.27 9.14 -36.81
C ALA A 88 3.68 7.71 -37.21
N CYS A 89 3.00 6.68 -36.71
CA CYS A 89 3.19 5.30 -37.16
C CYS A 89 2.82 5.13 -38.64
N CYS A 90 1.77 5.81 -39.10
CA CYS A 90 1.32 5.78 -40.50
C CYS A 90 2.26 6.57 -41.42
N GLU A 91 2.72 7.75 -40.97
CA GLU A 91 3.64 8.61 -41.73
C GLU A 91 5.04 8.00 -41.91
N ARG A 92 5.56 7.35 -40.85
CA ARG A 92 6.88 6.70 -40.90
C ARG A 92 6.88 5.43 -41.77
N TRP A 93 5.73 4.78 -41.96
CA TRP A 93 5.60 3.64 -42.87
C TRP A 93 5.74 4.07 -44.33
N TRP A 94 4.95 5.06 -44.76
CA TRP A 94 4.92 5.48 -46.17
C TRP A 94 6.28 6.04 -46.61
N THR A 95 7.01 6.70 -45.70
CA THR A 95 8.35 7.24 -45.95
C THR A 95 9.48 6.20 -45.92
N SER A 96 9.29 5.01 -45.32
CA SER A 96 10.36 4.01 -45.16
C SER A 96 10.19 2.71 -45.95
N ALA A 97 8.98 2.37 -46.38
CA ALA A 97 8.71 1.07 -47.02
C ALA A 97 8.23 1.14 -48.48
N GLY A 98 8.00 2.33 -49.05
CA GLY A 98 7.77 2.53 -50.49
C GLY A 98 6.50 1.87 -51.09
N ALA A 99 5.67 1.22 -50.28
CA ALA A 99 4.41 0.63 -50.70
C ALA A 99 3.23 1.47 -50.20
N GLU A 100 2.26 1.75 -51.08
CA GLU A 100 1.01 2.41 -50.74
C GLU A 100 0.30 1.67 -49.61
N HIS A 101 0.09 2.38 -48.50
CA HIS A 101 -0.55 1.84 -47.31
C HIS A 101 -2.01 2.31 -47.28
N GLU A 102 -2.94 1.36 -47.37
CA GLU A 102 -4.39 1.60 -47.30
C GLU A 102 -4.82 1.88 -45.85
N PRO A 103 -5.26 3.11 -45.49
CA PRO A 103 -5.59 3.47 -44.10
C PRO A 103 -6.76 2.67 -43.51
N ALA A 104 -7.62 2.12 -44.39
CA ALA A 104 -8.78 1.33 -44.01
C ALA A 104 -8.42 -0.05 -43.44
N THR A 105 -7.25 -0.62 -43.79
CA THR A 105 -6.88 -2.00 -43.43
C THR A 105 -5.80 -2.09 -42.35
N CYS A 106 -5.26 -0.95 -41.88
CA CYS A 106 -4.26 -0.93 -40.83
C CYS A 106 -4.87 -1.18 -39.46
N THR A 107 -4.67 -2.38 -38.92
CA THR A 107 -5.18 -2.81 -37.61
C THR A 107 -4.32 -2.32 -36.43
N ARG A 108 -3.15 -1.77 -36.69
CA ARG A 108 -2.21 -1.32 -35.64
C ARG A 108 -2.73 -0.09 -34.89
N LYS A 109 -3.51 0.77 -35.55
CA LYS A 109 -4.16 1.94 -34.95
C LYS A 109 -5.22 1.56 -33.91
N ASP A 110 -5.76 0.34 -34.00
CA ASP A 110 -6.81 -0.18 -33.12
C ASP A 110 -6.25 -0.89 -31.88
N GLN A 111 -4.92 -1.04 -31.78
CA GLN A 111 -4.23 -1.77 -30.70
C GLN A 111 -3.71 -0.86 -29.57
N THR A 112 -3.96 0.46 -29.63
CA THR A 112 -3.44 1.47 -28.66
C THR A 112 -4.46 1.95 -27.63
N THR A 113 -5.52 1.19 -27.35
CA THR A 113 -6.45 1.43 -26.22
C THR A 113 -5.88 1.02 -24.87
#